data_AF-C8WSN4-F1
#
_entry.id   AF-C8WSN4-F1
#
_cell.length_a   1.000
_cell.length_b   1.000
_cell.length_c   1.000
_cell.angle_alpha   90.00
_cell.angle_beta   90.00
_cell.angle_gamma   90.00
#
_symmetry.space_group_name_H-M   'P 1'
#
loop_
_entity.id
_entity.type
_entity.pdbx_description
1 polymer ?
#
loop_
_entity_poly.entity_id
_entity_poly.type
_entity_poly.pdbx_seq_one_letter_code
_entity_poly.pdbx_strand_id
1 'polypeptide(L)'
;MNRVALKNLETLKRDGRWYLAGPMSGYPDFNRPAFHEAAARLRAQGLIVVNPAEIRGDEDCEWDDWMRAALHCLLGCHAVVFLPGWEFSRGAQLEYMVATGLEMPVFEYRDGEITPLVVQTARRSGGIR
;
A
#
# COMPACT_ATOMS: atom_id res chain seq x y z
N MET A 1 -22.80 -0.13 0.18
CA MET A 1 -21.99 0.87 -0.55
C MET A 1 -22.91 1.71 -1.43
N ASN A 2 -22.77 3.04 -1.45
CA ASN A 2 -23.61 3.90 -2.30
C ASN A 2 -23.06 3.98 -3.75
N ARG A 3 -23.87 4.45 -4.70
CA ARG A 3 -23.53 4.54 -6.14
C ARG A 3 -22.34 5.49 -6.43
N VAL A 4 -22.08 6.45 -5.56
CA VAL A 4 -20.95 7.40 -5.67
C VAL A 4 -19.64 6.73 -5.28
N ALA A 5 -19.62 5.99 -4.17
CA ALA A 5 -18.46 5.23 -3.70
C ALA A 5 -18.04 4.14 -4.70
N LEU A 6 -19.02 3.49 -5.36
CA LEU A 6 -18.73 2.53 -6.43
C LEU A 6 -18.09 3.21 -7.65
N LYS A 7 -18.62 4.35 -8.11
CA LYS A 7 -18.01 5.12 -9.21
C LYS A 7 -16.60 5.60 -8.88
N ASN A 8 -16.36 6.00 -7.63
CA ASN A 8 -15.04 6.43 -7.17
C ASN A 8 -14.05 5.27 -7.17
N LEU A 9 -14.46 4.06 -6.76
CA LEU A 9 -13.61 2.88 -6.79
C LEU A 9 -13.28 2.45 -8.22
N GLU A 10 -14.26 2.44 -9.13
CA GLU A 10 -14.00 2.11 -10.54
C GLU A 10 -13.07 3.12 -11.21
N THR A 11 -13.23 4.41 -10.90
CA THR A 11 -12.31 5.46 -11.38
C THR A 11 -10.90 5.27 -10.82
N LEU A 12 -10.79 4.95 -9.52
CA LEU A 12 -9.51 4.66 -8.87
C LEU A 12 -8.83 3.40 -9.43
N LYS A 13 -9.59 2.35 -9.76
CA LYS A 13 -9.04 1.15 -10.41
C LYS A 13 -8.48 1.46 -11.79
N ARG A 14 -9.15 2.35 -12.54
CA ARG A 14 -8.74 2.72 -13.91
C ARG A 14 -7.54 3.66 -13.94
N ASP A 15 -7.56 4.72 -13.11
CA ASP A 15 -6.64 5.85 -13.24
C ASP A 15 -5.73 6.02 -12.02
N GLY A 16 -5.99 5.31 -10.93
CA GLY A 16 -5.25 5.40 -9.68
C GLY A 16 -3.97 4.58 -9.68
N ARG A 17 -2.97 5.09 -8.96
CA ARG A 17 -1.74 4.36 -8.61
C ARG A 17 -1.91 3.68 -7.25
N TRP A 18 -1.63 2.38 -7.19
CA TRP A 18 -1.84 1.54 -6.02
C TRP A 18 -0.48 1.09 -5.48
N TYR A 19 -0.16 1.47 -4.25
CA TYR A 19 1.09 1.11 -3.61
C TYR A 19 0.98 -0.25 -2.93
N LEU A 20 1.94 -1.15 -3.13
CA LEU A 20 2.04 -2.40 -2.36
C LEU A 20 2.82 -2.18 -1.07
N ALA A 21 2.29 -2.67 0.04
CA ALA A 21 2.92 -2.62 1.35
C ALA A 21 2.92 -4.01 1.98
N GLY A 22 3.92 -4.35 2.79
CA GLY A 22 4.04 -5.70 3.37
C GLY A 22 5.34 -5.95 4.13
N PRO A 23 5.50 -7.15 4.72
CA PRO A 23 6.74 -7.53 5.37
C PRO A 23 7.88 -7.74 4.36
N MET A 24 9.05 -7.15 4.63
CA MET A 24 10.29 -7.34 3.85
C MET A 24 11.46 -7.80 4.74
N SER A 25 11.79 -7.03 5.79
CA SER A 25 12.88 -7.37 6.71
C SER A 25 12.67 -8.72 7.40
N GLY A 26 13.72 -9.54 7.45
CA GLY A 26 13.67 -10.87 8.10
C GLY A 26 13.12 -12.00 7.23
N TYR A 27 12.68 -11.71 6.00
CA TYR A 27 12.25 -12.72 5.04
C TYR A 27 13.38 -13.06 4.05
N PRO A 28 13.42 -14.30 3.53
CA PRO A 28 14.30 -14.65 2.41
C PRO A 28 14.09 -13.70 1.24
N ASP A 29 15.19 -13.23 0.63
CA ASP A 29 15.17 -12.28 -0.49
C ASP A 29 14.29 -11.05 -0.24
N PHE A 30 14.20 -10.59 1.02
CA PHE A 30 13.37 -9.47 1.44
C PHE A 30 11.90 -9.58 1.02
N ASN A 31 11.40 -10.82 0.88
CA ASN A 31 10.05 -11.12 0.40
C ASN A 31 9.74 -10.59 -1.02
N ARG A 32 10.76 -10.21 -1.81
CA ARG A 32 10.60 -9.70 -3.18
C ARG A 32 9.73 -10.64 -4.06
N PRO A 33 9.83 -11.98 -3.98
CA PRO A 33 8.97 -12.86 -4.76
C PRO A 33 7.47 -12.64 -4.53
N ALA A 34 7.03 -12.45 -3.27
CA ALA A 34 5.62 -12.22 -2.95
C ALA A 34 5.14 -10.85 -3.48
N PHE A 35 5.97 -9.83 -3.35
CA PHE A 35 5.69 -8.50 -3.90
C PHE A 35 5.57 -8.52 -5.43
N HIS A 36 6.50 -9.16 -6.13
CA HIS A 36 6.46 -9.26 -7.59
C HIS A 36 5.26 -10.09 -8.08
N GLU A 37 4.92 -11.18 -7.39
CA GLU A 37 3.76 -12.02 -7.72
C GLU A 37 2.45 -11.25 -7.57
N ALA A 38 2.24 -10.57 -6.45
CA ALA A 38 1.08 -9.71 -6.23
C ALA A 38 1.02 -8.56 -7.25
N ALA A 39 2.14 -7.88 -7.49
CA ALA A 39 2.22 -6.80 -8.47
C ALA A 39 1.84 -7.29 -9.87
N ALA A 40 2.37 -8.44 -10.30
CA ALA A 40 2.05 -9.02 -11.60
C ALA A 40 0.57 -9.35 -11.75
N ARG A 41 -0.04 -9.98 -10.74
CA ARG A 41 -1.48 -10.33 -10.76
C ARG A 41 -2.38 -9.10 -10.81
N LEU A 42 -2.12 -8.11 -9.96
CA LEU A 42 -2.90 -6.88 -9.92
C LEU A 42 -2.74 -6.05 -11.20
N ARG A 43 -1.52 -5.98 -11.76
CA ARG A 43 -1.29 -5.36 -13.08
C ARG A 43 -2.03 -6.09 -14.20
N ALA A 44 -2.09 -7.43 -14.16
CA ALA A 44 -2.87 -8.21 -15.12
C ALA A 44 -4.39 -7.96 -15.04
N GLN A 45 -4.89 -7.47 -13.90
CA GLN A 45 -6.27 -7.01 -13.71
C GLN A 45 -6.49 -5.54 -14.15
N GLY A 46 -5.45 -4.87 -14.65
CA GLY A 46 -5.51 -3.50 -15.16
C GLY A 46 -5.15 -2.41 -14.15
N LEU A 47 -4.68 -2.76 -12.95
CA LEU A 47 -4.29 -1.77 -11.94
C LEU A 47 -2.87 -1.22 -12.22
N ILE A 48 -2.67 0.07 -11.96
CA ILE A 48 -1.34 0.69 -11.98
C ILE A 48 -0.68 0.48 -10.61
N VAL A 49 0.16 -0.55 -10.49
CA VAL A 49 0.78 -0.94 -9.22
C VAL A 49 2.20 -0.39 -9.08
N VAL A 50 2.46 0.29 -7.97
CA VAL A 50 3.78 0.71 -7.50
C VAL A 50 4.26 -0.29 -6.45
N ASN A 51 5.43 -0.89 -6.71
CA ASN A 51 5.96 -1.97 -5.89
C ASN A 51 7.31 -1.56 -5.27
N PRO A 52 7.42 -1.46 -3.92
CA PRO A 52 8.68 -1.09 -3.29
C PRO A 52 9.80 -2.12 -3.51
N ALA A 53 9.47 -3.39 -3.81
CA ALA A 53 10.45 -4.38 -4.21
C ALA A 53 11.12 -4.10 -5.58
N GLU A 54 10.69 -3.08 -6.32
CA GLU A 54 11.32 -2.62 -7.56
C GLU A 54 12.24 -1.41 -7.35
N ILE A 55 12.27 -0.85 -6.13
CA ILE A 55 13.18 0.23 -5.77
C ILE A 55 14.61 -0.32 -5.80
N ARG A 56 15.49 0.41 -6.50
CA ARG A 56 16.92 0.17 -6.54
C ARG A 56 17.58 1.08 -5.51
N GLY A 57 18.58 0.55 -4.83
CA GLY A 57 19.40 1.27 -3.86
C GLY A 57 20.82 0.76 -3.93
N ASP A 58 21.71 1.47 -3.24
CA ASP A 58 23.14 1.17 -3.19
C ASP A 58 23.44 0.18 -2.04
N GLU A 59 24.65 -0.38 -2.04
CA GLU A 59 25.08 -1.38 -1.04
C GLU A 59 25.08 -0.83 0.40
N ASP A 60 25.23 0.49 0.56
CA ASP A 60 25.29 1.19 1.85
C ASP A 60 23.91 1.67 2.35
N CYS A 61 22.81 1.37 1.65
CA CYS A 61 21.48 1.84 2.06
C CYS A 61 21.02 1.17 3.35
N GLU A 62 20.78 1.98 4.38
CA GLU A 62 20.25 1.56 5.66
C GLU A 62 18.72 1.50 5.64
N TRP A 63 18.13 0.92 6.70
CA TRP A 63 16.68 0.73 6.79
C TRP A 63 15.90 2.03 6.58
N ASP A 64 16.38 3.16 7.10
CA ASP A 64 15.71 4.45 6.95
C ASP A 64 15.85 5.05 5.55
N ASP A 65 16.94 4.79 4.81
CA ASP A 65 17.05 5.14 3.40
C ASP A 65 15.98 4.42 2.56
N TRP A 66 15.84 3.11 2.77
CA TRP A 66 14.81 2.31 2.12
C TRP A 66 13.40 2.78 2.50
N MET A 67 13.16 3.07 3.78
CA MET A 67 11.87 3.56 4.24
C MET A 67 11.54 4.94 3.66
N ARG A 68 12.52 5.85 3.54
CA ARG A 68 12.32 7.16 2.90
C ARG A 68 11.96 7.00 1.43
N ALA A 69 12.65 6.14 0.69
CA ALA A 69 12.35 5.86 -0.71
C ALA A 69 10.94 5.27 -0.88
N ALA A 70 10.59 4.28 -0.06
CA ALA A 70 9.27 3.66 -0.01
C ALA A 70 8.15 4.68 0.25
N LEU A 71 8.31 5.55 1.26
CA LEU A 71 7.36 6.64 1.53
C LEU A 71 7.25 7.62 0.37
N HIS A 72 8.36 7.96 -0.29
CA HIS A 72 8.34 8.83 -1.45
C HIS A 72 7.52 8.25 -2.61
N CYS A 73 7.58 6.93 -2.81
CA CYS A 73 6.73 6.21 -3.75
C CYS A 73 5.26 6.19 -3.31
N LEU A 74 4.99 5.90 -2.03
CA LEU A 74 3.64 5.85 -1.46
C LEU A 74 2.92 7.18 -1.61
N LEU A 75 3.60 8.31 -1.36
CA LEU A 75 3.01 9.65 -1.47
C LEU A 75 2.60 10.03 -2.90
N GLY A 76 3.13 9.34 -3.92
CA GLY A 76 2.69 9.48 -5.31
C GLY A 76 1.51 8.57 -5.70
N CYS A 77 0.93 7.84 -4.75
CA CYS A 77 -0.15 6.87 -4.95
C CYS A 77 -1.49 7.36 -4.38
N HIS A 78 -2.56 6.67 -4.75
CA HIS A 78 -3.94 7.02 -4.40
C HIS A 78 -4.61 5.98 -3.50
N ALA A 79 -4.03 4.78 -3.39
CA ALA A 79 -4.46 3.71 -2.51
C ALA A 79 -3.29 2.83 -2.11
N VAL A 80 -3.45 2.08 -1.03
CA VAL A 80 -2.46 1.10 -0.55
C VAL A 80 -3.09 -0.29 -0.46
N VAL A 81 -2.34 -1.28 -0.93
CA VAL A 81 -2.69 -2.70 -0.88
C VAL A 81 -1.66 -3.41 -0.01
N PHE A 82 -2.12 -4.01 1.08
CA PHE A 82 -1.29 -4.67 2.07
C PHE A 82 -1.23 -6.17 1.82
N LEU A 83 -0.02 -6.72 1.75
CA LEU A 83 0.24 -8.16 1.69
C LEU A 83 0.01 -8.83 3.05
N PRO A 84 -0.26 -10.15 3.09
CA PRO A 84 -0.48 -10.86 4.35
C PRO A 84 0.65 -10.67 5.38
N GLY A 85 0.28 -10.44 6.64
CA GLY A 85 1.22 -10.22 7.74
C GLY A 85 1.77 -8.79 7.83
N TRP A 86 1.21 -7.84 7.07
CA TRP A 86 1.59 -6.43 7.14
C TRP A 86 1.45 -5.83 8.54
N GLU A 87 0.49 -6.32 9.32
CA GLU A 87 0.22 -5.88 10.69
C GLU A 87 1.41 -6.09 11.63
N PHE A 88 2.33 -6.97 11.27
CA PHE A 88 3.54 -7.28 12.04
C PHE A 88 4.80 -6.68 11.41
N SER A 89 4.69 -6.01 10.26
CA SER A 89 5.79 -5.34 9.58
C SER A 89 5.93 -3.90 10.06
N ARG A 90 7.06 -3.56 10.69
CA ARG A 90 7.36 -2.18 11.11
C ARG A 90 7.21 -1.18 9.95
N GLY A 91 7.73 -1.51 8.77
CA GLY A 91 7.63 -0.65 7.59
C GLY A 91 6.19 -0.50 7.10
N ALA A 92 5.47 -1.61 6.96
CA ALA A 92 4.08 -1.57 6.48
C ALA A 92 3.13 -0.87 7.48
N GLN A 93 3.39 -0.97 8.79
CA GLN A 93 2.64 -0.21 9.79
C GLN A 93 2.86 1.31 9.65
N LEU A 94 4.09 1.76 9.36
CA LEU A 94 4.36 3.17 9.10
C LEU A 94 3.64 3.65 7.83
N GLU A 95 3.67 2.85 6.77
CA GLU A 95 2.94 3.13 5.52
C GLU A 95 1.42 3.19 5.75
N TYR A 96 0.87 2.30 6.58
CA TYR A 96 -0.54 2.32 7.00
C TYR A 96 -0.89 3.60 7.76
N MET A 97 -0.05 4.04 8.69
CA MET A 97 -0.26 5.29 9.42
C MET A 97 -0.28 6.50 8.48
N VAL A 98 0.65 6.56 7.51
CA VAL A 98 0.68 7.64 6.51
C VAL A 98 -0.56 7.60 5.62
N ALA A 99 -0.90 6.43 5.08
CA ALA A 99 -2.05 6.27 4.19
C ALA A 99 -3.37 6.65 4.88
N THR A 100 -3.60 6.16 6.10
CA THR A 100 -4.80 6.50 6.87
C THR A 100 -4.84 7.95 7.31
N GLY A 101 -3.69 8.55 7.65
CA GLY A 101 -3.57 9.97 7.96
C GLY A 101 -3.90 10.89 6.78
N LEU A 102 -3.70 10.41 5.55
CA LEU A 102 -4.04 11.08 4.29
C LEU A 102 -5.42 10.68 3.75
N GLU A 103 -6.21 9.91 4.52
CA GLU A 103 -7.52 9.39 4.12
C GLU A 103 -7.48 8.57 2.81
N MET A 104 -6.33 7.94 2.51
CA MET A 104 -6.19 7.05 1.36
C MET A 104 -6.97 5.75 1.61
N PRO A 105 -7.69 5.23 0.60
CA PRO A 105 -8.25 3.89 0.64
C PRO A 105 -7.15 2.83 0.85
N VAL A 106 -7.40 1.94 1.81
CA VAL A 106 -6.50 0.84 2.18
C VAL A 106 -7.19 -0.50 1.97
N PHE A 107 -6.44 -1.50 1.48
CA PHE A 107 -6.96 -2.81 1.12
C PHE A 107 -6.02 -3.90 1.61
N GLU A 108 -6.54 -5.09 1.88
CA GLU A 108 -5.75 -6.31 2.08
C GLU A 108 -5.74 -7.11 0.77
N TYR A 109 -4.58 -7.71 0.44
CA TYR A 109 -4.42 -8.63 -0.68
C TYR A 109 -4.38 -10.08 -0.21
N ARG A 110 -5.17 -10.94 -0.83
CA ARG A 110 -5.17 -12.39 -0.58
C ARG A 110 -5.58 -13.13 -1.84
N ASP A 111 -4.77 -14.11 -2.23
CA ASP A 111 -5.07 -15.04 -3.33
C ASP A 111 -5.48 -14.38 -4.67
N GLY A 112 -4.88 -13.23 -4.99
CA GLY A 112 -5.17 -12.48 -6.22
C GLY A 112 -6.27 -11.43 -6.09
N GLU A 113 -6.94 -11.35 -4.95
CA GLU A 113 -8.05 -10.42 -4.71
C GLU A 113 -7.66 -9.34 -3.72
N ILE A 114 -8.29 -8.16 -3.84
CA ILE A 114 -8.17 -7.06 -2.87
C ILE A 114 -9.49 -6.82 -2.13
N THR A 115 -9.43 -6.74 -0.81
CA THR A 115 -10.59 -6.47 0.05
C THR A 115 -10.39 -5.16 0.81
N PRO A 116 -11.40 -4.26 0.88
CA PRO A 116 -11.25 -3.01 1.63
C PRO A 116 -10.99 -3.28 3.12
N LEU A 117 -9.96 -2.64 3.67
CA LEU A 117 -9.76 -2.58 5.12
C LEU A 117 -10.70 -1.51 5.67
N VAL A 118 -11.65 -1.90 6.50
CA VAL A 118 -12.58 -0.97 7.14
C VAL A 118 -11.82 -0.21 8.24
N VAL A 119 -11.37 1.00 7.91
CA VAL A 119 -10.81 1.91 8.91
C VAL A 119 -11.96 2.35 9.81
N GLN A 120 -11.95 1.92 11.07
CA GLN A 120 -12.82 2.53 12.07
C GLN A 120 -12.31 3.95 12.31
N THR A 121 -12.89 4.93 11.60
CA THR A 121 -12.65 6.33 11.92
C THR A 121 -13.19 6.58 13.32
N ALA A 122 -12.30 6.64 14.31
CA ALA A 122 -12.61 7.31 15.57
C ALA A 122 -13.04 8.74 15.19
N ARG A 123 -14.31 9.08 15.50
CA ARG A 123 -14.85 10.42 15.26
C ARG A 123 -13.86 11.43 15.80
N ARG A 124 -13.23 12.22 14.94
CA ARG A 124 -12.51 13.43 15.36
C ARG A 124 -13.56 14.44 15.83
N SER A 125 -13.93 14.37 17.10
CA SER A 125 -14.53 15.49 17.82
C SER A 125 -13.47 16.56 18.02
N GLY A 126 -13.67 17.71 17.36
CA GLY A 126 -12.81 18.91 17.46
C GLY A 126 -11.68 18.87 16.42
N GLY A 127 -11.66 19.69 15.38
CA GLY A 127 -11.98 21.11 15.35
C GLY A 127 -10.75 21.90 15.78
N ILE A 128 -9.86 22.23 14.86
CA ILE A 128 -9.01 23.42 14.92
C ILE A 128 -9.00 24.02 13.51
N ARG A 129 -9.35 25.30 13.48
CA ARG A 129 -9.40 26.19 12.31
C ARG A 129 -8.01 26.45 11.76
#